data_AF-A0A2G8HZ90-F1
#
_entry.id   AF-A0A2G8HZ90-F1
#
_cell.length_a   1.000
_cell.length_b   1.000
_cell.length_c   1.000
_cell.angle_alpha   90.00
_cell.angle_beta   90.00
_cell.angle_gamma   90.00
#
_symmetry.space_group_name_H-M   'P 1'
#
loop_
_entity.id
_entity.type
_entity.pdbx_description
1 polymer ?
#
loop_
_entity_poly.entity_id
_entity_poly.type
_entity_poly.pdbx_seq_one_letter_code
_entity_poly.pdbx_strand_id
1 'polypeptide(L)'
;MKYQYKMAAFVFIIFMATVLYTRYELEVYSWFCDNEENGAACFVAHKLHSGEKSPDEAQRYLKKSCKLKYELACEEVNKTNLLKNELDK
;
A
#
# COMPACT_ATOMS: atom_id res chain seq x y z
N MET A 1 29.52 -16.37 -25.05
CA MET A 1 29.54 -15.13 -24.24
C MET A 1 28.60 -14.03 -24.74
N LYS A 2 28.51 -13.72 -26.05
CA LYS A 2 27.64 -12.61 -26.53
C LYS A 2 26.13 -12.79 -26.24
N TYR A 3 25.63 -14.03 -26.18
CA TYR A 3 24.20 -14.28 -25.93
C TYR A 3 23.84 -14.14 -24.45
N GLN A 4 24.76 -14.46 -23.55
CA GLN A 4 24.50 -14.45 -22.11
C GLN A 4 24.36 -13.04 -21.53
N TYR A 5 25.17 -12.05 -21.99
CA TYR A 5 25.00 -10.66 -21.53
C TYR A 5 23.67 -10.05 -22.00
N LYS A 6 23.16 -10.44 -23.18
CA LYS A 6 21.86 -9.95 -23.69
C LYS A 6 20.70 -10.48 -22.85
N MET A 7 20.75 -11.77 -22.49
CA MET A 7 19.75 -12.37 -21.59
C MET A 7 19.81 -11.75 -20.20
N ALA A 8 21.02 -11.54 -19.65
CA ALA A 8 21.20 -10.86 -18.37
C ALA A 8 20.66 -9.42 -18.40
N ALA A 9 20.91 -8.68 -19.48
CA ALA A 9 20.38 -7.32 -19.65
C ALA A 9 18.85 -7.31 -19.71
N PHE A 10 18.24 -8.26 -20.43
CA PHE A 10 16.78 -8.36 -20.52
C PHE A 10 16.15 -8.66 -19.14
N VAL A 11 16.72 -9.61 -18.40
CA VAL A 11 16.28 -9.92 -17.03
C VAL A 11 16.43 -8.70 -16.11
N PHE A 12 17.56 -7.98 -16.22
CA PHE A 12 17.79 -6.77 -15.44
C PHE A 12 16.77 -5.67 -15.76
N ILE A 13 16.42 -5.48 -17.03
CA ILE A 13 15.40 -4.50 -17.44
C ILE A 13 14.04 -4.84 -16.84
N ILE A 14 13.62 -6.12 -16.90
CA ILE A 14 12.36 -6.56 -16.29
C ILE A 14 12.39 -6.32 -14.78
N PHE A 15 13.47 -6.71 -14.12
CA PHE A 15 13.63 -6.49 -12.68
C PHE A 15 13.52 -5.01 -12.32
N MET A 16 14.23 -4.14 -13.03
CA MET A 16 14.18 -2.69 -12.83
C MET A 16 12.78 -2.13 -13.08
N ALA A 17 12.09 -2.58 -14.13
CA ALA A 17 10.73 -2.16 -14.43
C ALA A 17 9.76 -2.54 -13.30
N THR A 18 9.87 -3.76 -12.75
CA THR A 18 9.06 -4.20 -11.62
C THR A 18 9.30 -3.36 -10.37
N VAL A 19 10.57 -3.08 -10.03
CA VAL A 19 10.92 -2.24 -8.87
C VAL A 19 10.38 -0.81 -9.02
N LEU A 20 10.49 -0.25 -10.22
CA LEU A 20 9.94 1.08 -10.50
C LEU A 20 8.41 1.09 -10.43
N TYR A 21 7.75 0.05 -10.93
CA TYR A 21 6.30 -0.08 -10.89
C TYR A 21 5.77 -0.11 -9.46
N THR A 22 6.35 -0.90 -8.57
CA THR A 22 5.89 -0.99 -7.17
C THR A 22 6.08 0.34 -6.41
N ARG A 23 7.17 1.06 -6.71
CA ARG A 23 7.42 2.40 -6.14
C ARG A 23 6.40 3.42 -6.64
N TYR A 24 6.16 3.42 -7.95
CA TYR A 24 5.18 4.29 -8.59
C TYR A 24 3.78 4.07 -8.02
N GLU A 25 3.37 2.81 -7.83
CA GLU A 25 2.06 2.46 -7.28
C GLU A 25 1.86 3.07 -5.88
N LEU A 26 2.85 2.90 -4.99
CA LEU A 26 2.82 3.47 -3.64
C LEU A 26 2.70 5.00 -3.66
N GLU A 27 3.53 5.66 -4.47
CA GLU A 27 3.57 7.13 -4.56
C GLU A 27 2.25 7.69 -5.10
N VAL A 28 1.68 7.09 -6.14
CA VAL A 28 0.43 7.54 -6.75
C VAL A 28 -0.73 7.44 -5.79
N TYR A 29 -0.93 6.28 -5.13
CA TYR A 29 -2.04 6.12 -4.21
C TYR A 29 -1.88 6.97 -2.94
N SER A 30 -0.66 7.14 -2.44
CA SER A 30 -0.36 8.05 -1.33
C SER A 30 -0.70 9.49 -1.73
N TRP A 31 -0.29 9.92 -2.92
CA TRP A 31 -0.57 11.27 -3.41
C TRP A 31 -2.07 11.54 -3.56
N PHE A 32 -2.83 10.62 -4.17
CA PHE A 32 -4.29 10.75 -4.31
C PHE A 32 -4.99 10.75 -2.95
N CYS A 33 -4.52 9.95 -2.00
CA CYS A 33 -5.05 10.01 -0.64
C CYS A 33 -4.76 11.36 0.02
N ASP A 34 -3.55 11.89 -0.16
CA ASP A 34 -3.08 13.07 0.55
C ASP A 34 -3.55 14.40 -0.02
N ASN A 35 -3.74 14.48 -1.33
CA ASN A 35 -4.05 15.73 -2.01
C ASN A 35 -5.51 15.79 -2.50
N GLU A 36 -6.11 14.65 -2.83
CA GLU A 36 -7.46 14.61 -3.42
C GLU A 36 -8.52 14.04 -2.46
N GLU A 37 -8.13 13.74 -1.21
CA GLU A 37 -9.01 13.15 -0.19
C GLU A 37 -9.78 11.92 -0.70
N ASN A 38 -9.14 11.13 -1.57
CA ASN A 38 -9.78 9.96 -2.18
C ASN A 38 -9.78 8.77 -1.21
N GLY A 39 -10.95 8.44 -0.67
CA GLY A 39 -11.11 7.36 0.32
C GLY A 39 -10.64 5.98 -0.16
N ALA A 40 -10.88 5.63 -1.43
CA ALA A 40 -10.42 4.37 -2.00
C ALA A 40 -8.90 4.35 -2.17
N ALA A 41 -8.30 5.46 -2.63
CA ALA A 41 -6.85 5.58 -2.74
C ALA A 41 -6.16 5.45 -1.38
N CYS A 42 -6.72 6.07 -0.34
CA CYS A 42 -6.23 5.90 1.03
C CYS A 42 -6.28 4.44 1.50
N PHE A 43 -7.33 3.69 1.14
CA PHE A 43 -7.40 2.27 1.48
C PHE A 43 -6.33 1.45 0.77
N VAL A 44 -6.07 1.73 -0.51
CA VAL A 44 -4.99 1.06 -1.26
C VAL A 44 -3.62 1.41 -0.67
N ALA A 45 -3.36 2.69 -0.37
CA ALA A 45 -2.12 3.11 0.30
C ALA A 45 -1.92 2.37 1.63
N HIS A 46 -2.97 2.18 2.43
CA HIS A 46 -2.92 1.35 3.63
C HIS A 46 -2.44 -0.09 3.35
N LYS A 47 -2.96 -0.73 2.31
CA LYS A 47 -2.54 -2.10 1.95
C LYS A 47 -1.09 -2.16 1.49
N LEU A 48 -0.65 -1.18 0.70
CA LEU A 48 0.73 -1.11 0.23
C LEU A 48 1.71 -0.90 1.41
N HIS A 49 1.46 0.06 2.30
CA HIS A 49 2.29 0.28 3.49
C HIS A 49 2.27 -0.89 4.49
N SER A 50 1.16 -1.64 4.56
CA SER A 50 1.09 -2.86 5.37
C SER A 50 2.06 -3.93 4.84
N GLY A 51 2.22 -4.02 3.52
CA GLY A 51 3.19 -4.92 2.87
C GLY A 51 4.65 -4.49 3.08
N GLU A 52 4.91 -3.19 3.14
CA GLU A 52 6.27 -2.63 3.32
C GLU A 52 6.76 -2.60 4.78
N LYS A 53 5.97 -3.10 5.73
CA LYS A 53 6.27 -3.09 7.18
C LYS A 53 6.38 -1.68 7.76
N SER A 54 5.61 -0.73 7.23
CA SER A 54 5.39 0.60 7.82
C SER A 54 4.03 0.63 8.52
N PRO A 55 3.87 -0.02 9.70
CA PRO A 55 2.56 -0.20 10.35
C PRO A 55 1.89 1.12 10.72
N ASP A 56 2.67 2.13 11.10
CA ASP A 56 2.16 3.45 11.50
C ASP A 56 1.53 4.18 10.31
N GLU A 57 2.19 4.14 9.15
CA GLU A 57 1.70 4.75 7.92
C GLU A 57 0.48 4.01 7.39
N ALA A 58 0.54 2.68 7.40
CA ALA A 58 -0.60 1.84 7.05
C ALA A 58 -1.82 2.19 7.90
N GLN A 59 -1.66 2.31 9.22
CA GLN A 59 -2.78 2.63 10.10
C GLN A 59 -3.27 4.07 9.92
N ARG A 60 -2.38 5.03 9.64
CA ARG A 60 -2.73 6.41 9.30
C ARG A 60 -3.66 6.45 8.08
N TYR A 61 -3.28 5.77 7.00
CA TYR A 61 -4.07 5.72 5.78
C TYR A 61 -5.40 4.99 5.94
N LEU A 62 -5.43 3.90 6.71
CA LEU A 62 -6.67 3.18 7.00
C LEU A 62 -7.67 4.05 7.75
N LYS A 63 -7.22 4.73 8.81
CA LYS A 63 -8.04 5.66 9.59
C LYS A 63 -8.55 6.81 8.73
N LYS A 64 -7.67 7.39 7.89
CA LYS A 64 -8.04 8.47 6.96
C LYS A 64 -9.08 7.98 5.94
N SER A 65 -8.90 6.80 5.35
CA SER A 65 -9.86 6.20 4.42
C SER A 65 -11.24 6.00 5.06
N CYS A 66 -11.31 5.48 6.29
CA CYS A 66 -12.59 5.36 6.98
C CYS A 66 -13.21 6.72 7.34
N LYS A 67 -12.40 7.72 7.71
CA LYS A 67 -12.89 9.11 7.92
C LYS A 67 -13.54 9.68 6.66
N LEU A 68 -13.02 9.31 5.48
CA LEU A 68 -13.57 9.63 4.17
C LEU A 68 -14.75 8.73 3.76
N LYS A 69 -15.30 7.96 4.71
CA LYS A 69 -16.48 7.09 4.56
C LYS A 69 -16.31 5.98 3.53
N TYR A 70 -15.08 5.54 3.26
CA TYR A 70 -14.87 4.36 2.43
C TYR A 70 -15.19 3.09 3.23
N GLU A 71 -16.23 2.39 2.82
CA GLU A 71 -16.86 1.31 3.59
C GLU A 71 -15.89 0.21 4.00
N LEU A 72 -15.11 -0.31 3.05
CA LEU A 72 -14.13 -1.38 3.28
C LEU A 72 -13.10 -1.00 4.35
N ALA A 73 -12.69 0.27 4.39
CA ALA A 73 -11.75 0.75 5.41
C ALA A 73 -12.40 0.78 6.80
N CYS A 74 -13.66 1.20 6.89
CA CYS A 74 -14.36 1.23 8.17
C CYS A 74 -14.64 -0.17 8.72
N GLU A 75 -15.01 -1.12 7.86
CA GLU A 75 -15.14 -2.53 8.25
C GLU A 75 -13.84 -3.07 8.84
N GLU A 76 -12.70 -2.77 8.20
CA GLU A 76 -11.40 -3.22 8.66
C GLU A 76 -10.97 -2.56 9.98
N VAL A 77 -11.19 -1.25 10.15
CA VAL A 77 -10.95 -0.56 11.43
C VAL A 77 -11.78 -1.19 12.55
N ASN A 78 -13.06 -1.46 12.30
CA ASN A 78 -13.94 -2.09 13.29
C ASN A 78 -13.41 -3.46 13.70
N LYS A 79 -12.99 -4.29 12.74
CA LYS A 79 -12.39 -5.59 13.00
C LYS A 79 -11.12 -5.48 13.85
N THR A 80 -10.22 -4.54 13.53
CA THR A 80 -8.99 -4.32 14.31
C THR A 80 -9.29 -3.89 15.74
N ASN A 81 -10.30 -3.03 15.95
CA ASN A 81 -10.69 -2.58 17.28
C ASN A 81 -11.29 -3.72 18.12
N LEU A 82 -12.11 -4.58 17.51
CA LEU A 82 -12.68 -5.75 18.18
C LEU A 82 -11.58 -6.71 18.65
N LEU A 83 -10.61 -7.01 17.78
CA LEU A 83 -9.47 -7.89 18.13
C LEU A 83 -8.62 -7.31 19.27
N LYS A 84 -8.40 -5.99 19.29
CA LYS A 84 -7.64 -5.35 20.37
C LYS A 84 -8.34 -5.49 21.72
N ASN A 85 -9.66 -5.31 21.76
CA ASN A 85 -10.45 -5.44 22.98
C ASN A 85 -10.50 -6.88 23.53
N GLU A 86 -10.24 -7.89 22.71
CA GLU A 86 -10.14 -9.29 23.14
C GLU A 86 -8.77 -9.63 23.73
N LEU A 87 -7.70 -8.99 23.26
CA LEU A 87 -6.33 -9.17 23.76
C LEU A 87 -6.07 -8.44 25.08
N ASP A 88 -6.81 -7.36 25.35
CA ASP A 88 -6.69 -6.54 26.56
C ASP A 88 -7.56 -7.07 27.74
N LYS A 89 -8.22 -8.24 27.60
CA LYS A 89 -9.00 -8.93 28.65
C LYS A 89 -8.22 -10.08 29.28
#